data_AF-A0A0B4CNI1-F1
#
_entry.id   AF-A0A0B4CNI1-F1
#
_cell.length_a   1.000
_cell.length_b   1.000
_cell.length_c   1.000
_cell.angle_alpha   90.00
_cell.angle_beta   90.00
_cell.angle_gamma   90.00
#
_symmetry.space_group_name_H-M   'P 1'
#
loop_
_entity.id
_entity.type
_entity.pdbx_description
1 polymer ?
#
loop_
_entity_poly.entity_id
_entity_poly.type
_entity_poly.pdbx_seq_one_letter_code
_entity_poly.pdbx_strand_id
1 'polypeptide(L)'
;MKVIFFLCVISFNFLFSQELTKDEYLIYGEHLAGQQLNSGEFSLGIPDEYKNYMNIEHKTLDEKIRKISSVKSLDLSKLESIVTQLTKEKLSTFIYKDKSIAIFKEYCSPIYFKNKREAYFFSVGTVQFKDRDWVSADKGFYRAFKKDNGYWDVEVYIPMY
;
A
#
# COMPACT_ATOMS: atom_id res chain seq x y z
N MET A 1 34.90 -32.29 -7.24
CA MET A 1 33.46 -32.39 -6.89
C MET A 1 33.00 -31.58 -5.67
N LYS A 2 33.88 -31.02 -4.81
CA LYS A 2 33.44 -30.19 -3.65
C LYS A 2 33.08 -28.73 -4.01
N VAL A 3 33.70 -28.17 -5.06
CA VAL A 3 33.47 -26.78 -5.49
C VAL A 3 32.10 -26.60 -6.17
N ILE A 4 31.64 -27.59 -6.94
CA ILE A 4 30.33 -27.56 -7.61
C ILE A 4 29.20 -27.55 -6.58
N PHE A 5 29.33 -28.32 -5.49
CA PHE A 5 28.34 -28.33 -4.41
C PHE A 5 28.28 -26.99 -3.67
N PHE A 6 29.43 -26.31 -3.49
CA PHE A 6 29.49 -24.99 -2.87
C PHE A 6 28.84 -23.91 -3.76
N LEU A 7 29.03 -23.97 -5.08
CA LEU A 7 28.33 -23.11 -6.03
C LEU A 7 26.81 -23.34 -6.02
N CYS A 8 26.36 -24.60 -5.93
CA CYS A 8 24.94 -24.92 -5.78
C CYS A 8 24.36 -24.32 -4.48
N VAL A 9 25.07 -24.41 -3.36
CA VAL A 9 24.61 -23.86 -2.05
C VAL A 9 24.52 -22.33 -2.05
N ILE A 10 25.40 -21.62 -2.77
CA ILE A 10 25.30 -20.16 -2.91
C ILE A 10 24.11 -19.79 -3.81
N SER A 11 23.83 -20.57 -4.87
CA SER A 11 22.66 -20.35 -5.72
C SER A 11 21.31 -20.68 -5.06
N PHE A 12 21.27 -21.47 -3.98
CA PHE A 12 20.03 -21.74 -3.23
C PHE A 12 19.68 -20.67 -2.17
N ASN A 13 20.66 -19.88 -1.70
CA ASN A 13 20.38 -18.68 -0.90
C ASN A 13 19.94 -17.48 -1.76
N PHE A 14 20.06 -17.63 -3.08
CA PHE A 14 19.51 -16.75 -4.09
C PHE A 14 17.95 -16.95 -4.21
N LEU A 15 17.27 -17.31 -3.11
CA LEU A 15 15.82 -17.20 -2.91
C LEU A 15 15.51 -15.72 -2.65
N PHE A 16 15.60 -14.87 -3.68
CA PHE A 16 15.43 -13.42 -3.53
C PHE A 16 14.07 -13.09 -2.99
N SER A 17 14.09 -12.46 -1.82
CA SER A 17 13.24 -11.30 -1.63
C SER A 17 13.62 -10.27 -2.71
N GLN A 18 12.82 -10.18 -3.77
CA GLN A 18 13.06 -9.20 -4.83
C GLN A 18 12.63 -7.82 -4.30
N GLU A 19 13.56 -6.88 -4.20
CA GLU A 19 13.22 -5.51 -3.83
C GLU A 19 12.27 -4.86 -4.86
N LEU A 20 11.43 -3.93 -4.40
CA LEU A 20 10.70 -3.06 -5.31
C LEU A 20 11.66 -2.20 -6.14
N THR A 21 11.32 -1.98 -7.39
CA THR A 21 12.01 -1.03 -8.27
C THR A 21 11.72 0.41 -7.85
N LYS A 22 12.53 1.37 -8.33
CA LYS A 22 12.33 2.81 -8.06
C LYS A 22 10.92 3.28 -8.43
N ASP A 23 10.42 2.87 -9.59
CA ASP A 23 9.07 3.25 -10.06
C ASP A 23 7.98 2.66 -9.16
N GLU A 24 8.14 1.40 -8.74
CA GLU A 24 7.21 0.72 -7.83
C GLU A 24 7.14 1.45 -6.46
N TYR A 25 8.30 1.91 -5.94
CA TYR A 25 8.35 2.75 -4.74
C TYR A 25 7.66 4.10 -4.92
N LEU A 26 7.83 4.74 -6.07
CA LEU A 26 7.23 6.05 -6.36
C LEU A 26 5.70 5.96 -6.44
N ILE A 27 5.16 4.96 -7.16
CA ILE A 27 3.70 4.75 -7.27
C ILE A 27 3.08 4.59 -5.88
N TYR A 28 3.71 3.76 -5.03
CA TYR A 28 3.17 3.51 -3.70
C TYR A 28 3.35 4.72 -2.78
N GLY A 29 4.52 5.37 -2.82
CA GLY A 29 4.83 6.56 -2.03
C GLY A 29 3.93 7.75 -2.36
N GLU A 30 3.59 7.98 -3.63
CA GLU A 30 2.69 9.06 -4.05
C GLU A 30 1.29 8.94 -3.45
N HIS A 31 0.79 7.71 -3.35
CA HIS A 31 -0.50 7.44 -2.72
C HIS A 31 -0.47 7.76 -1.23
N LEU A 32 0.51 7.19 -0.51
CA LEU A 32 0.66 7.39 0.93
C LEU A 32 0.90 8.86 1.30
N ALA A 33 1.68 9.58 0.49
CA ALA A 33 1.86 11.02 0.64
C ALA A 33 0.54 11.79 0.46
N GLY A 34 -0.30 11.38 -0.50
CA GLY A 34 -1.64 11.94 -0.67
C GLY A 34 -2.54 11.74 0.56
N GLN A 35 -2.46 10.58 1.23
CA GLN A 35 -3.21 10.32 2.46
C GLN A 35 -2.73 11.18 3.62
N GLN A 36 -1.41 11.32 3.77
CA GLN A 36 -0.80 12.16 4.80
C GLN A 36 -1.20 13.64 4.67
N LEU A 37 -1.34 14.15 3.45
CA LEU A 37 -1.84 15.50 3.18
C LEU A 37 -3.32 15.68 3.55
N ASN A 38 -4.13 14.64 3.34
CA ASN A 38 -5.58 14.66 3.54
C ASN A 38 -6.00 14.46 5.01
N SER A 39 -5.08 14.63 5.97
CA SER A 39 -5.27 14.59 7.44
C SER A 39 -5.26 13.22 8.13
N GLY A 40 -4.90 12.14 7.43
CA GLY A 40 -4.78 10.81 8.03
C GLY A 40 -3.34 10.39 8.34
N GLU A 41 -3.12 9.85 9.53
CA GLU A 41 -1.94 9.03 9.78
C GLU A 41 -2.06 7.73 8.97
N PHE A 42 -0.97 7.25 8.38
CA PHE A 42 -0.95 5.91 7.79
C PHE A 42 0.10 5.04 8.46
N SER A 43 -0.09 3.72 8.39
CA SER A 43 0.85 2.73 8.87
C SER A 43 0.97 1.60 7.86
N LEU A 44 2.20 1.12 7.65
CA LEU A 44 2.45 -0.04 6.82
C LEU A 44 2.22 -1.31 7.63
N GLY A 45 1.48 -2.25 7.05
CA GLY A 45 1.03 -3.48 7.72
C GLY A 45 -0.39 -3.37 8.25
N ILE A 46 -1.18 -4.42 8.06
CA ILE A 46 -2.55 -4.53 8.57
C ILE A 46 -2.52 -5.23 9.93
N PRO A 47 -2.96 -4.58 11.02
CA PRO A 47 -3.06 -5.20 12.34
C PRO A 47 -3.98 -6.43 12.34
N ASP A 48 -3.72 -7.36 13.26
CA ASP A 48 -4.43 -8.65 13.32
C ASP A 48 -5.95 -8.48 13.49
N GLU A 49 -6.39 -7.49 14.26
CA GLU A 49 -7.80 -7.16 14.49
C GLU A 49 -8.55 -6.79 13.20
N TYR A 50 -7.84 -6.26 12.19
CA TYR A 50 -8.44 -5.89 10.90
C TYR A 50 -8.32 -6.96 9.82
N LYS A 51 -7.72 -8.13 10.12
CA LYS A 51 -7.54 -9.20 9.13
C LYS A 51 -8.86 -9.74 8.57
N ASN A 52 -9.96 -9.61 9.30
CA ASN A 52 -11.27 -10.05 8.84
C ASN A 52 -11.86 -9.16 7.74
N TYR A 53 -11.44 -7.89 7.66
CA TYR A 53 -11.84 -6.98 6.58
C TYR A 53 -11.13 -7.28 5.25
N MET A 54 -10.05 -8.08 5.27
CA MET A 54 -9.35 -8.53 4.06
C MET A 54 -10.09 -9.62 3.27
N ASN A 55 -11.14 -10.22 3.83
CA ASN A 55 -11.94 -11.25 3.16
C ASN A 55 -12.87 -10.62 2.10
N ILE A 56 -12.27 -10.03 1.07
CA ILE A 56 -12.95 -9.58 -0.14
C ILE A 56 -13.24 -10.82 -1.00
N GLU A 57 -14.29 -10.80 -1.81
CA GLU A 57 -14.66 -11.88 -2.76
C GLU A 57 -13.53 -12.31 -3.73
N HIS A 58 -12.38 -11.62 -3.72
CA HIS A 58 -11.17 -11.95 -4.47
C HIS A 58 -10.10 -12.70 -3.63
N LYS A 59 -10.46 -13.87 -3.10
CA LYS A 59 -9.54 -14.75 -2.31
C LYS A 59 -8.15 -14.90 -2.93
N THR A 60 -8.06 -14.99 -4.25
CA THR A 60 -6.79 -15.18 -4.98
C THR A 60 -5.84 -13.97 -4.92
N LEU A 61 -6.36 -12.73 -4.82
CA LEU A 61 -5.53 -11.52 -4.74
C LEU A 61 -5.09 -11.23 -3.30
N ASP A 62 -5.96 -11.45 -2.32
CA ASP A 62 -5.58 -11.41 -0.90
C ASP A 62 -4.43 -12.38 -0.61
N GLU A 63 -4.56 -13.63 -1.06
CA GLU A 63 -3.48 -14.62 -0.95
C GLU A 63 -2.17 -14.17 -1.61
N LYS A 64 -2.25 -13.51 -2.78
CA LYS A 64 -1.07 -12.99 -3.46
C LYS A 64 -0.43 -11.84 -2.68
N ILE A 65 -1.21 -10.88 -2.19
CA ILE A 65 -0.72 -9.75 -1.38
C ILE A 65 -0.06 -10.26 -0.09
N ARG A 66 -0.67 -11.24 0.60
CA ARG A 66 -0.07 -11.88 1.78
C ARG A 66 1.18 -12.69 1.47
N LYS A 67 1.32 -13.23 0.27
CA LYS A 67 2.56 -13.92 -0.16
C LYS A 67 3.66 -12.94 -0.54
N ILE A 68 3.38 -11.69 -0.86
CA ILE A 68 4.41 -10.71 -1.19
C ILE A 68 5.29 -10.39 -0.01
N SER A 69 4.71 -10.29 1.20
CA SER A 69 5.52 -10.17 2.41
C SER A 69 6.52 -11.32 2.58
N SER A 70 6.33 -12.44 1.87
CA SER A 70 7.27 -13.56 1.81
C SER A 70 8.17 -13.62 0.56
N VAL A 71 7.99 -12.78 -0.47
CA VAL A 71 8.69 -12.90 -1.77
C VAL A 71 9.28 -11.60 -2.33
N LYS A 72 8.72 -10.42 -2.05
CA LYS A 72 9.35 -9.13 -2.36
C LYS A 72 9.60 -8.34 -1.09
N SER A 73 10.85 -7.93 -0.85
CA SER A 73 11.20 -7.13 0.32
C SER A 73 10.76 -5.69 0.11
N LEU A 74 9.99 -5.18 1.07
CA LEU A 74 9.68 -3.77 1.18
C LEU A 74 10.66 -3.12 2.16
N ASP A 75 11.50 -2.21 1.67
CA ASP A 75 12.34 -1.36 2.53
C ASP A 75 11.46 -0.22 3.08
N LEU A 76 11.09 -0.36 4.35
CA LEU A 76 10.23 0.59 5.06
C LEU A 76 10.88 1.97 5.17
N SER A 77 12.16 2.04 5.53
CA SER A 77 12.87 3.30 5.69
C SER A 77 12.99 4.07 4.37
N LYS A 78 13.21 3.34 3.27
CA LYS A 78 13.22 3.93 1.93
C LYS A 78 11.84 4.46 1.53
N LEU A 79 10.77 3.70 1.77
CA LEU A 79 9.41 4.14 1.47
C LEU A 79 9.01 5.36 2.32
N GLU A 80 9.33 5.36 3.62
CA GLU A 80 9.10 6.50 4.52
C GLU A 80 9.81 7.78 4.06
N SER A 81 11.06 7.64 3.60
CA SER A 81 11.84 8.75 3.05
C SER A 81 11.16 9.35 1.80
N ILE A 82 10.72 8.51 0.87
CA ILE A 82 10.01 8.93 -0.34
C ILE A 82 8.69 9.63 0.01
N VAL A 83 7.89 9.05 0.90
CA VAL A 83 6.62 9.65 1.33
C VAL A 83 6.87 11.01 1.96
N THR A 84 7.84 11.12 2.87
CA THR A 84 8.20 12.38 3.53
C THR A 84 8.60 13.45 2.51
N GLN A 85 9.41 13.09 1.51
CA GLN A 85 9.83 14.02 0.47
C GLN A 85 8.62 14.49 -0.37
N LEU A 86 7.81 13.57 -0.87
CA LEU A 86 6.65 13.87 -1.72
C LEU A 86 5.59 14.70 -0.98
N THR A 87 5.35 14.40 0.30
CA THR A 87 4.44 15.19 1.15
C THR A 87 4.95 16.64 1.28
N LYS A 88 6.25 16.85 1.53
CA LYS A 88 6.85 18.20 1.61
C LYS A 88 6.72 18.97 0.30
N GLU A 89 7.02 18.32 -0.83
CA GLU A 89 6.90 18.93 -2.16
C GLU A 89 5.45 19.37 -2.43
N LYS A 90 4.48 18.49 -2.19
CA LYS A 90 3.06 18.76 -2.44
C LYS A 90 2.44 19.75 -1.44
N LEU A 91 2.88 19.77 -0.17
CA LEU A 91 2.45 20.74 0.85
C LEU A 91 2.63 22.19 0.38
N SER A 92 3.69 22.47 -0.38
CA SER A 92 3.95 23.81 -0.92
C SER A 92 2.89 24.31 -1.92
N THR A 93 2.03 23.41 -2.41
CA THR A 93 1.00 23.68 -3.43
C THR A 93 -0.43 23.41 -2.94
N PHE A 94 -0.61 22.85 -1.74
CA PHE A 94 -1.89 22.35 -1.28
C PHE A 94 -2.75 23.47 -0.66
N ILE A 95 -3.76 23.93 -1.40
CA ILE A 95 -4.81 24.81 -0.88
C ILE A 95 -5.92 23.93 -0.31
N TYR A 96 -6.18 24.05 1.00
CA TYR A 96 -7.17 23.26 1.75
C TYR A 96 -8.48 23.05 0.96
N LYS A 97 -8.72 21.82 0.48
CA LYS A 97 -10.01 21.40 -0.05
C LYS A 97 -10.75 20.60 1.02
N ASP A 98 -11.92 21.13 1.34
CA ASP A 98 -13.08 20.51 2.02
C ASP A 98 -12.79 19.47 3.13
N LYS A 99 -13.16 19.82 4.37
CA LYS A 99 -12.85 19.09 5.60
C LYS A 99 -13.98 18.17 6.06
N SER A 100 -14.93 17.79 5.19
CA SER A 100 -16.16 17.07 5.54
C SER A 100 -15.93 15.59 5.94
N ILE A 101 -14.86 14.97 5.44
CA ILE A 101 -14.43 13.62 5.82
C ILE A 101 -12.95 13.67 6.19
N ALA A 102 -12.62 13.24 7.41
CA ALA A 102 -11.24 13.02 7.82
C ALA A 102 -10.99 11.52 7.92
N ILE A 103 -10.08 10.98 7.11
CA ILE A 103 -9.51 9.66 7.36
C ILE A 103 -8.56 9.86 8.53
N PHE A 104 -8.82 9.25 9.69
CA PHE A 104 -8.00 9.50 10.88
C PHE A 104 -6.75 8.61 10.87
N LYS A 105 -6.94 7.34 10.49
CA LYS A 105 -5.86 6.36 10.42
C LYS A 105 -6.11 5.36 9.29
N GLU A 106 -5.10 5.08 8.48
CA GLU A 106 -5.14 4.07 7.41
C GLU A 106 -3.96 3.08 7.56
N TYR A 107 -4.27 1.79 7.61
CA TYR A 107 -3.30 0.71 7.57
C TYR A 107 -3.24 0.17 6.14
N CYS A 108 -2.05 0.07 5.55
CA CYS A 108 -1.86 -0.37 4.17
C CYS A 108 -1.05 -1.67 4.10
N SER A 109 -1.53 -2.66 3.36
CA SER A 109 -0.77 -3.87 3.04
C SER A 109 0.42 -3.56 2.13
N PRO A 110 1.39 -4.46 1.97
CA PRO A 110 2.33 -4.37 0.85
C PRO A 110 1.60 -4.27 -0.50
N ILE A 111 2.22 -3.59 -1.47
CA ILE A 111 1.69 -3.46 -2.83
C ILE A 111 2.10 -4.66 -3.71
N TYR A 112 1.14 -5.17 -4.49
CA TYR A 112 1.30 -6.23 -5.46
C TYR A 112 1.28 -5.73 -6.88
N PHE A 113 2.40 -5.87 -7.60
CA PHE A 113 2.45 -5.65 -9.03
C PHE A 113 2.09 -6.93 -9.78
N LYS A 114 0.87 -6.99 -10.33
CA LYS A 114 0.42 -8.11 -11.18
C LYS A 114 1.15 -8.10 -12.53
N ASN A 115 1.41 -6.92 -13.07
CA ASN A 115 2.20 -6.72 -14.28
C ASN A 115 2.72 -5.26 -14.34
N LYS A 116 3.44 -4.90 -15.41
CA LYS A 116 4.00 -3.54 -15.61
C LYS A 116 2.96 -2.41 -15.69
N ARG A 117 1.66 -2.72 -15.76
CA ARG A 117 0.55 -1.78 -15.93
C ARG A 117 -0.52 -1.90 -14.85
N GLU A 118 -0.37 -2.81 -13.89
CA GLU A 118 -1.43 -3.09 -12.93
C GLU A 118 -0.85 -3.53 -11.59
N ALA A 119 -1.26 -2.85 -10.52
CA ALA A 119 -0.86 -3.14 -9.16
C ALA A 119 -2.04 -3.03 -8.20
N TYR A 120 -1.94 -3.66 -7.03
CA TYR A 120 -3.03 -3.71 -6.06
C TYR A 120 -2.51 -3.72 -4.64
N PHE A 121 -3.27 -3.14 -3.72
CA PHE A 121 -3.05 -3.31 -2.29
C PHE A 121 -4.38 -3.19 -1.54
N PHE A 122 -4.35 -3.64 -0.29
CA PHE A 122 -5.47 -3.53 0.61
C PHE A 122 -5.17 -2.51 1.69
N SER A 123 -6.18 -1.74 2.08
CA SER A 123 -6.08 -0.79 3.18
C SER A 123 -7.28 -0.89 4.09
N VAL A 124 -7.09 -0.71 5.40
CA VAL A 124 -8.18 -0.56 6.37
C VAL A 124 -8.00 0.77 7.05
N GLY A 125 -9.05 1.56 7.13
CA GLY A 125 -8.97 2.83 7.81
C GLY A 125 -10.19 3.15 8.64
N THR A 126 -9.95 3.96 9.67
CA THR A 126 -11.00 4.56 10.48
C THR A 126 -11.36 5.91 9.86
N VAL A 127 -12.61 6.06 9.43
CA VAL A 127 -13.12 7.32 8.90
C VAL A 127 -13.91 8.06 9.98
N GLN A 128 -13.66 9.36 10.11
CA GLN A 128 -14.45 10.26 10.94
C GLN A 128 -15.32 11.14 10.05
N PHE A 129 -16.64 11.02 10.24
CA PHE A 129 -17.61 11.93 9.63
C PHE A 129 -17.86 13.09 10.60
N LYS A 130 -17.76 14.34 10.12
CA LYS A 130 -17.98 15.51 10.98
C LYS A 130 -19.43 15.78 11.36
N ASP A 131 -20.38 15.26 10.58
CA ASP A 131 -21.78 15.70 10.65
C ASP A 131 -22.67 14.88 11.61
N ARG A 132 -22.10 13.94 12.36
CA ARG A 132 -22.82 13.18 13.41
C ARG A 132 -21.92 13.06 14.63
N ASP A 133 -22.49 13.25 15.81
CA ASP A 133 -21.82 13.08 17.11
C ASP A 133 -20.83 11.91 17.07
N TRP A 134 -19.53 12.22 17.12
CA TRP A 134 -18.37 11.31 17.13
C TRP A 134 -18.67 9.82 16.82
N VAL A 135 -18.77 9.46 15.53
CA VAL A 135 -18.79 8.06 15.09
C VAL A 135 -17.56 7.77 14.23
N SER A 136 -16.63 6.98 14.77
CA SER A 136 -15.58 6.31 14.00
C SER A 136 -16.13 5.00 13.45
N ALA A 137 -16.07 4.81 12.14
CA ALA A 137 -16.39 3.52 11.52
C ALA A 137 -15.14 2.98 10.83
N ASP A 138 -14.76 1.74 11.16
CA ASP A 138 -13.70 1.05 10.45
C ASP A 138 -14.23 0.51 9.13
N LYS A 139 -13.50 0.79 8.05
CA LYS A 139 -13.83 0.32 6.71
C LYS A 139 -12.62 -0.31 6.06
N GLY A 140 -12.84 -1.47 5.45
CA GLY A 140 -11.91 -2.05 4.50
C GLY A 140 -12.02 -1.34 3.14
N PHE A 141 -10.90 -1.16 2.47
CA PHE A 141 -10.81 -0.57 1.15
C PHE A 141 -9.85 -1.42 0.31
N TYR A 142 -10.28 -1.75 -0.90
CA TYR A 142 -9.39 -2.33 -1.89
C TYR A 142 -8.99 -1.27 -2.89
N ARG A 143 -7.69 -1.13 -3.13
CA ARG A 143 -7.16 -0.10 -4.03
C ARG A 143 -6.38 -0.77 -5.15
N ALA A 144 -6.76 -0.44 -6.39
CA ALA A 144 -6.10 -0.90 -7.60
C ALA A 144 -5.43 0.29 -8.29
N PHE A 145 -4.18 0.10 -8.72
CA PHE A 145 -3.49 1.04 -9.60
C PHE A 145 -3.43 0.46 -10.99
N LYS A 146 -3.79 1.25 -11.99
CA LYS A 146 -3.71 0.86 -13.39
C LYS A 146 -3.04 1.94 -14.21
N LYS A 147 -2.15 1.53 -15.11
CA LYS A 147 -1.49 2.44 -16.04
C LYS A 147 -2.37 2.63 -17.28
N ASP A 148 -2.93 3.83 -17.43
CA ASP A 148 -3.70 4.26 -18.60
C ASP A 148 -3.09 5.54 -19.22
N ASN A 149 -2.98 5.57 -20.55
CA ASN A 149 -2.37 6.67 -21.31
C ASN A 149 -1.00 7.16 -20.80
N GLY A 150 -0.21 6.26 -20.20
CA GLY A 150 1.12 6.58 -19.68
C GLY A 150 1.14 6.98 -18.20
N TYR A 151 -0.02 7.19 -17.57
CA TYR A 151 -0.16 7.63 -16.18
C TYR A 151 -0.75 6.51 -15.32
N TRP A 152 -0.39 6.48 -14.05
CA TRP A 152 -1.01 5.58 -13.07
C TRP A 152 -2.24 6.24 -12.47
N ASP A 153 -3.37 5.56 -12.53
CA ASP A 153 -4.63 5.99 -11.90
C ASP A 153 -5.00 5.04 -10.76
N VAL A 154 -5.77 5.54 -9.79
CA VAL A 154 -6.18 4.83 -8.57
C VAL A 154 -7.68 4.57 -8.61
N GLU A 155 -8.05 3.30 -8.58
CA GLU A 155 -9.43 2.86 -8.42
C GLU A 155 -9.64 2.38 -6.98
N VAL A 156 -10.72 2.85 -6.32
CA VAL A 156 -11.06 2.48 -4.95
C VAL A 156 -12.35 1.67 -4.95
N TYR A 157 -12.27 0.47 -4.40
CA TYR A 157 -13.39 -0.43 -4.22
C TYR A 157 -13.70 -0.53 -2.73
N ILE A 158 -14.91 -0.11 -2.36
CA ILE A 158 -15.42 -0.20 -0.99
C ILE A 158 -16.27 -1.48 -0.92
N PRO A 159 -15.90 -2.49 -0.10
CA PRO A 159 -16.78 -3.62 0.14
C PRO A 159 -18.11 -3.09 0.71
N MET A 160 -19.21 -3.35 0.02
CA MET A 160 -20.55 -3.09 0.56
C MET A 160 -20.87 -4.23 1.52
N TYR A 161 -20.94 -3.94 2.81
CA TYR A 161 -21.58 -4.81 3.80
C TYR A 161 -23.02 -4.34 4.03
#